data_AF-A0A9P4XSL6-F1
#
_entry.id   AF-A0A9P4XSL6-F1
#
_cell.length_a   1.000
_cell.length_b   1.000
_cell.length_c   1.000
_cell.angle_alpha   90.00
_cell.angle_beta   90.00
_cell.angle_gamma   90.00
#
_symmetry.space_group_name_H-M   'P 1'
#
loop_
_entity.id
_entity.type
_entity.pdbx_description
1 polymer ?
#
loop_
_entity_poly.entity_id
_entity_poly.type
_entity_poly.pdbx_seq_one_letter_code
_entity_poly.pdbx_strand_id
1 'polypeptide(L)'
;MADIEETPQPQEELALATTTGENDVAEAAQQPASAGKKVKKIIRRKKRPARPQIDPALIKSEPPPQTGTIFNIWYNKWAGGDREDKYTSQRAAKGRCNIVKDSGFTKADRVAGSYFCLFFARGICPKGQDCEYLHRLPTIHDLFNPNVDCFGRDKHSDYRDDMGGVGSFLRQNRTIYVGRIHVSDDIEEVVAR
;
A
#
# COMPACT_ATOMS: atom_id res chain seq x y z
N MET A 1 -2.99 -62.81 9.89
CA MET A 1 -3.26 -62.56 11.33
C MET A 1 -2.96 -61.10 11.61
N ALA A 2 -3.92 -60.19 11.52
CA ALA A 2 -5.30 -60.34 11.07
C ALA A 2 -5.69 -59.14 10.20
N ASP A 3 -6.62 -59.37 9.29
CA ASP A 3 -7.18 -58.42 8.34
C ASP A 3 -8.22 -57.48 8.99
N ILE A 4 -8.86 -56.67 8.13
CA ILE A 4 -10.08 -55.85 8.29
C ILE A 4 -9.78 -54.34 8.38
N GLU A 5 -10.40 -53.42 7.62
CA GLU A 5 -11.08 -53.34 6.31
C GLU A 5 -11.46 -51.85 6.16
N GLU A 6 -11.77 -51.35 4.96
CA GLU A 6 -11.88 -49.90 4.69
C GLU A 6 -13.32 -49.44 4.37
N THR A 7 -13.66 -48.19 4.72
CA THR A 7 -14.82 -47.38 4.25
C THR A 7 -16.23 -47.80 4.72
N PRO A 8 -17.32 -47.02 4.47
CA PRO A 8 -17.42 -45.58 4.12
C PRO A 8 -18.36 -44.77 5.07
N GLN A 9 -18.46 -43.45 4.84
CA GLN A 9 -19.54 -42.60 5.39
C GLN A 9 -20.83 -42.71 4.56
N PRO A 10 -22.03 -42.60 5.17
CA PRO A 10 -23.25 -42.15 4.51
C PRO A 10 -23.52 -40.65 4.79
N GLN A 11 -24.16 -40.00 3.82
CA GLN A 11 -24.63 -38.62 3.88
C GLN A 11 -26.06 -38.59 4.45
N GLU A 12 -26.44 -37.53 5.18
CA GLU A 12 -27.85 -37.27 5.51
C GLU A 12 -28.42 -36.10 4.71
N GLU A 13 -29.72 -36.20 4.43
CA GLU A 13 -30.41 -35.61 3.28
C GLU A 13 -31.29 -34.39 3.67
N LEU A 14 -31.80 -33.69 2.64
CA LEU A 14 -32.78 -32.62 2.80
C LEU A 14 -34.03 -33.07 3.58
N ALA A 15 -34.54 -32.17 4.43
CA ALA A 15 -35.93 -32.22 4.91
C ALA A 15 -36.67 -30.92 4.56
N LEU A 16 -37.32 -30.92 3.39
CA LEU A 16 -38.31 -29.93 3.00
C LEU A 16 -39.66 -30.30 3.64
N ALA A 17 -40.14 -29.50 4.60
CA ALA A 17 -41.42 -29.75 5.27
C ALA A 17 -42.51 -28.77 4.81
N THR A 18 -43.27 -29.17 3.80
CA THR A 18 -44.58 -28.57 3.46
C THR A 18 -45.70 -29.31 4.18
N THR A 19 -46.56 -28.58 4.90
CA THR A 19 -47.88 -29.07 5.34
C THR A 19 -48.93 -28.00 5.10
N THR A 20 -49.95 -28.33 4.31
CA THR A 20 -51.15 -27.51 4.04
C THR A 20 -52.31 -27.98 4.94
N GLY A 21 -53.15 -27.04 5.41
CA GLY A 21 -54.35 -27.35 6.20
C GLY A 21 -55.21 -26.11 6.48
N GLU A 22 -56.54 -26.29 6.49
CA GLU A 22 -57.57 -25.25 6.35
C GLU A 22 -58.77 -25.58 7.28
N ASN A 23 -59.72 -24.70 7.62
CA ASN A 23 -59.99 -23.32 7.15
C ASN A 23 -60.69 -22.48 8.26
N ASP A 24 -60.90 -21.18 7.99
CA ASP A 24 -61.84 -20.26 8.67
C ASP A 24 -61.52 -19.89 10.16
N VAL A 25 -61.65 -18.65 10.65
CA VAL A 25 -62.78 -17.69 10.57
C VAL A 25 -62.25 -16.23 10.59
N ALA A 26 -63.04 -15.28 10.10
CA ALA A 26 -62.68 -13.87 9.94
C ALA A 26 -62.65 -13.03 11.24
N GLU A 27 -61.68 -12.11 11.34
CA GLU A 27 -61.84 -10.83 12.06
C GLU A 27 -60.97 -9.72 11.42
N ALA A 28 -61.46 -8.48 11.40
CA ALA A 28 -60.90 -7.40 10.58
C ALA A 28 -60.05 -6.41 11.39
N ALA A 29 -58.75 -6.30 11.07
CA ALA A 29 -57.87 -5.28 11.65
C ALA A 29 -56.78 -4.78 10.66
N GLN A 30 -57.04 -3.61 10.07
CA GLN A 30 -56.11 -2.52 9.71
C GLN A 30 -54.66 -2.85 9.29
N GLN A 31 -54.35 -2.56 8.02
CA GLN A 31 -52.98 -2.52 7.47
C GLN A 31 -52.14 -1.38 8.10
N PRO A 32 -50.93 -1.63 8.62
CA PRO A 32 -49.94 -0.58 8.81
C PRO A 32 -49.23 -0.26 7.48
N ALA A 33 -49.22 1.01 7.10
CA ALA A 33 -48.67 1.47 5.82
C ALA A 33 -47.18 1.09 5.65
N SER A 34 -46.81 0.63 4.45
CA SER A 34 -45.45 0.23 4.12
C SER A 34 -44.49 1.43 4.15
N ALA A 35 -43.73 1.56 5.24
CA ALA A 35 -42.69 2.58 5.40
C ALA A 35 -41.59 2.36 4.35
N GLY A 36 -41.66 3.13 3.24
CA GLY A 36 -40.74 3.03 2.12
C GLY A 36 -39.28 3.22 2.56
N LYS A 37 -38.51 2.13 2.56
CA LYS A 37 -37.08 2.13 2.88
C LYS A 37 -36.35 3.00 1.84
N LYS A 38 -36.04 4.25 2.21
CA LYS A 38 -35.30 5.19 1.36
C LYS A 38 -33.88 4.68 1.14
N VAL A 39 -33.69 3.89 0.08
CA VAL A 39 -32.37 3.43 -0.37
C VAL A 39 -31.55 4.66 -0.77
N LYS A 40 -30.70 5.14 0.15
CA LYS A 40 -29.73 6.21 -0.14
C LYS A 40 -28.77 5.68 -1.18
N LYS A 41 -29.00 6.03 -2.45
CA LYS A 41 -28.16 5.64 -3.59
C LYS A 41 -26.74 6.13 -3.30
N ILE A 42 -25.82 5.22 -2.99
CA ILE A 42 -24.43 5.56 -2.70
C ILE A 42 -23.81 6.02 -4.02
N ILE A 43 -23.81 7.33 -4.24
CA ILE A 43 -23.11 7.95 -5.36
C ILE A 43 -21.62 7.74 -5.08
N ARG A 44 -21.03 6.68 -5.67
CA ARG A 44 -19.58 6.50 -5.75
C ARG A 44 -19.01 7.75 -6.41
N ARG A 45 -18.50 8.68 -5.59
CA ARG A 45 -17.74 9.85 -6.07
C ARG A 45 -16.68 9.32 -7.03
N LYS A 46 -16.71 9.78 -8.29
CA LYS A 46 -15.64 9.48 -9.25
C LYS A 46 -14.33 9.88 -8.58
N LYS A 47 -13.36 8.97 -8.50
CA LYS A 47 -12.02 9.30 -8.01
C LYS A 47 -11.51 10.50 -8.82
N ARG A 48 -10.93 11.49 -8.16
CA ARG A 48 -10.21 12.59 -8.83
C ARG A 48 -8.94 12.04 -9.50
N PRO A 49 -8.41 12.67 -10.56
CA PRO A 49 -7.08 12.35 -11.09
C PRO A 49 -6.01 12.59 -10.02
N ALA A 50 -4.93 11.82 -10.06
CA ALA A 50 -3.77 12.08 -9.22
C ALA A 50 -3.05 13.36 -9.70
N ARG A 51 -2.65 14.21 -8.75
CA ARG A 51 -2.00 15.49 -9.06
C ARG A 51 -0.50 15.27 -9.33
N PRO A 52 0.12 15.94 -10.33
CA PRO A 52 1.57 16.11 -10.41
C PRO A 52 2.10 16.80 -9.14
N GLN A 53 3.03 16.16 -8.43
CA GLN A 53 3.55 16.67 -7.15
C GLN A 53 4.64 17.74 -7.35
N ILE A 54 5.44 17.58 -8.40
CA ILE A 54 6.53 18.48 -8.79
C ILE A 54 6.47 18.73 -10.29
N ASP A 55 6.91 19.91 -10.72
CA ASP A 55 7.14 20.20 -12.13
C ASP A 55 8.30 19.34 -12.66
N PRO A 56 8.16 18.63 -13.80
CA PRO A 56 9.27 17.87 -14.41
C PRO A 56 10.53 18.72 -14.64
N ALA A 57 10.43 20.03 -14.91
CA ALA A 57 11.58 20.91 -15.10
C ALA A 57 12.43 21.15 -13.83
N LEU A 58 11.86 20.88 -12.64
CA LEU A 58 12.56 20.98 -11.35
C LEU A 58 13.30 19.69 -10.98
N ILE A 59 13.05 18.57 -11.67
CA ILE A 59 13.78 17.31 -11.48
C ILE A 59 15.11 17.38 -12.24
N LYS A 60 16.06 18.15 -11.68
CA LYS A 60 17.43 18.21 -12.18
C LYS A 60 18.26 17.08 -11.58
N SER A 61 18.96 16.35 -12.44
CA SER A 61 20.02 15.42 -12.03
C SER A 61 21.26 16.22 -11.64
N GLU A 62 21.27 16.74 -10.42
CA GLU A 62 22.45 17.37 -9.82
C GLU A 62 23.57 16.31 -9.69
N PRO A 63 24.79 16.55 -10.19
CA PRO A 63 25.91 15.64 -9.97
C PRO A 63 26.20 15.51 -8.47
N PRO A 64 26.68 14.34 -8.00
CA PRO A 64 26.99 14.15 -6.59
C PRO A 64 28.05 15.18 -6.14
N PRO A 65 27.91 15.74 -4.92
CA PRO A 65 28.83 16.76 -4.43
C PRO A 65 30.27 16.26 -4.49
N GLN A 66 31.20 17.15 -4.82
CA GLN A 66 32.61 16.81 -4.94
C GLN A 66 33.20 16.52 -3.56
N THR A 67 33.22 15.24 -3.19
CA THR A 67 33.81 14.77 -1.93
C THR A 67 35.26 14.31 -2.07
N GLY A 68 35.77 14.16 -3.30
CA GLY A 68 37.12 13.66 -3.58
C GLY A 68 37.74 14.27 -4.84
N THR A 69 38.88 13.72 -5.26
CA THR A 69 39.74 14.30 -6.29
C THR A 69 39.41 13.80 -7.71
N ILE A 70 39.06 12.52 -7.85
CA ILE A 70 38.81 11.89 -9.16
C ILE A 70 37.39 11.34 -9.19
N PHE A 71 36.60 11.70 -10.20
CA PHE A 71 35.25 11.17 -10.38
C PHE A 71 35.27 9.84 -11.14
N ASN A 72 34.82 8.76 -10.49
CA ASN A 72 34.66 7.45 -11.11
C ASN A 72 33.27 7.32 -11.74
N ILE A 73 33.22 7.37 -13.07
CA ILE A 73 31.99 7.34 -13.87
C ILE A 73 31.24 6.01 -13.70
N TRP A 74 31.95 4.87 -13.66
CA TRP A 74 31.34 3.53 -13.56
C TRP A 74 30.59 3.32 -12.25
N TYR A 75 31.15 3.79 -11.13
CA TYR A 75 30.52 3.70 -9.81
C TYR A 75 29.73 4.96 -9.42
N ASN A 76 29.65 5.96 -10.31
CA ASN A 76 29.01 7.26 -10.11
C ASN A 76 29.40 7.93 -8.77
N LYS A 77 30.70 7.89 -8.43
CA LYS A 77 31.25 8.27 -7.12
C LYS A 77 32.62 8.92 -7.24
N TRP A 78 32.93 9.83 -6.31
CA TRP A 78 34.28 10.37 -6.15
C TRP A 78 35.21 9.38 -5.44
N ALA A 79 36.45 9.30 -5.90
CA ALA A 79 37.57 8.56 -5.31
C ALA A 79 38.53 9.53 -4.62
N GLY A 80 39.27 9.03 -3.61
CA GLY A 80 40.21 9.85 -2.82
C GLY A 80 39.55 10.92 -1.95
N GLY A 81 38.25 10.78 -1.67
CA GLY A 81 37.50 11.65 -0.76
C GLY A 81 37.39 11.08 0.64
N ASP A 82 36.97 11.91 1.59
CA ASP A 82 36.69 11.45 2.95
C ASP A 82 35.54 10.43 2.94
N ARG A 83 35.66 9.41 3.78
CA ARG A 83 34.74 8.26 3.86
C ARG A 83 33.65 8.54 4.89
N GLU A 84 33.12 9.76 4.83
CA GLU A 84 32.02 10.23 5.66
C GLU A 84 30.86 9.25 5.68
N ASP A 85 30.28 9.04 6.87
CA ASP A 85 29.16 8.13 6.98
C ASP A 85 27.98 8.67 6.14
N LYS A 86 27.53 7.85 5.20
CA LYS A 86 26.36 8.07 4.34
C LYS A 86 25.11 8.42 5.17
N TYR A 87 25.08 8.00 6.43
CA TYR A 87 24.01 8.28 7.36
C TYR A 87 24.13 9.62 8.11
N THR A 88 25.33 10.17 8.26
CA THR A 88 25.57 11.51 8.85
C THR A 88 25.35 12.62 7.81
N SER A 89 25.67 12.33 6.55
CA SER A 89 25.58 13.27 5.42
C SER A 89 24.18 13.39 4.78
N GLN A 90 23.13 12.92 5.44
CA GLN A 90 21.76 12.97 4.90
C GLN A 90 21.19 14.40 4.92
N ARG A 91 20.53 14.79 3.83
CA ARG A 91 19.83 16.07 3.68
C ARG A 91 18.32 15.88 3.69
N ALA A 92 17.59 16.92 4.10
CA ALA A 92 16.14 16.94 4.03
C ALA A 92 15.62 16.63 2.61
N ALA A 93 14.52 15.89 2.53
CA ALA A 93 13.92 15.52 1.25
C ALA A 93 13.34 16.75 0.51
N LYS A 94 13.45 16.78 -0.83
CA LYS A 94 12.92 17.89 -1.66
C LYS A 94 11.39 18.02 -1.64
N GLY A 95 10.64 17.04 -1.10
CA GLY A 95 9.19 17.05 -1.00
C GLY A 95 8.64 16.04 0.02
N ARG A 96 7.35 16.18 0.38
CA ARG A 96 6.58 15.26 1.24
C ARG A 96 5.25 14.94 0.56
N CYS A 97 4.90 13.67 0.46
CA CYS A 97 3.61 13.25 -0.12
C CYS A 97 2.44 13.71 0.77
N ASN A 98 1.49 14.47 0.20
CA ASN A 98 0.25 14.81 0.89
C ASN A 98 -0.88 13.92 0.38
N ILE A 99 -1.20 12.86 1.12
CA ILE A 99 -2.23 11.87 0.74
C ILE A 99 -3.58 12.55 0.42
N VAL A 100 -3.96 13.60 1.16
CA VAL A 100 -5.25 14.31 0.98
C VAL A 100 -5.28 15.17 -0.28
N LYS A 101 -4.12 15.55 -0.87
CA LYS A 101 -4.05 16.37 -2.10
C LYS A 101 -3.60 15.59 -3.34
N ASP A 102 -2.64 14.69 -3.18
CA ASP A 102 -1.91 14.06 -4.28
C ASP A 102 -2.52 12.72 -4.71
N SER A 103 -3.26 12.06 -3.83
CA SER A 103 -3.91 10.77 -4.14
C SER A 103 -5.03 10.92 -5.16
N GLY A 104 -5.10 9.99 -6.11
CA GLY A 104 -6.11 9.96 -7.16
C GLY A 104 -5.95 8.74 -8.05
N PHE A 105 -6.73 8.67 -9.12
CA PHE A 105 -6.52 7.63 -10.13
C PHE A 105 -5.30 7.94 -11.00
N THR A 106 -4.63 6.89 -11.46
CA THR A 106 -3.59 6.96 -12.50
C THR A 106 -3.90 6.00 -13.66
N LYS A 107 -3.01 5.87 -14.66
CA LYS A 107 -3.13 4.81 -15.68
C LYS A 107 -3.10 3.42 -15.06
N ALA A 108 -2.35 3.26 -13.96
CA ALA A 108 -2.22 2.02 -13.21
C ALA A 108 -3.54 1.47 -12.65
N ASP A 109 -4.52 2.33 -12.29
CA ASP A 109 -5.84 1.84 -11.81
C ASP A 109 -6.61 1.04 -12.88
N ARG A 110 -6.17 1.03 -14.16
CA ARG A 110 -6.75 0.20 -15.23
C ARG A 110 -6.14 -1.20 -15.32
N VAL A 111 -4.97 -1.43 -14.71
CA VAL A 111 -4.22 -2.68 -14.80
C VAL A 111 -4.20 -3.34 -13.42
N ALA A 112 -4.79 -4.52 -13.32
CA ALA A 112 -4.77 -5.29 -12.07
C ALA A 112 -3.34 -5.74 -11.73
N GLY A 113 -2.98 -5.73 -10.44
CA GLY A 113 -1.63 -6.11 -9.98
C GLY A 113 -0.54 -5.05 -10.19
N SER A 114 -0.88 -3.83 -10.62
CA SER A 114 0.10 -2.73 -10.68
C SER A 114 0.70 -2.38 -9.33
N TYR A 115 1.98 -1.98 -9.32
CA TYR A 115 2.70 -1.55 -8.13
C TYR A 115 2.45 -0.08 -7.77
N PHE A 116 2.77 0.28 -6.53
CA PHE A 116 2.72 1.66 -6.03
C PHE A 116 3.88 2.50 -6.55
N CYS A 117 3.66 3.81 -6.72
CA CYS A 117 4.70 4.70 -7.21
C CYS A 117 5.67 5.10 -6.09
N LEU A 118 6.95 4.73 -6.22
CA LEU A 118 7.99 5.13 -5.25
C LEU A 118 8.19 6.66 -5.21
N PHE A 119 8.08 7.34 -6.34
CA PHE A 119 8.17 8.81 -6.42
C PHE A 119 6.97 9.49 -5.78
N PHE A 120 5.77 8.89 -5.86
CA PHE A 120 4.57 9.37 -5.17
C PHE A 120 4.76 9.33 -3.66
N ALA A 121 5.20 8.18 -3.11
CA ALA A 121 5.48 8.04 -1.68
C ALA A 121 6.55 9.05 -1.19
N ARG A 122 7.53 9.37 -2.04
CA ARG A 122 8.55 10.41 -1.79
C ARG A 122 8.07 11.86 -2.01
N GLY A 123 6.84 12.09 -2.47
CA GLY A 123 6.31 13.44 -2.69
C GLY A 123 6.86 14.18 -3.92
N ILE A 124 7.40 13.46 -4.91
CA ILE A 124 8.15 14.03 -6.05
C ILE A 124 7.77 13.42 -7.41
N CYS A 125 6.58 12.81 -7.55
CA CYS A 125 6.16 12.27 -8.84
C CYS A 125 5.67 13.38 -9.81
N PRO A 126 6.29 13.55 -10.99
CA PRO A 126 5.84 14.53 -11.98
C PRO A 126 4.68 14.02 -12.86
N LYS A 127 4.50 12.69 -12.96
CA LYS A 127 3.55 12.09 -13.91
C LYS A 127 2.07 12.29 -13.52
N GLY A 128 1.75 12.48 -12.24
CA GLY A 128 0.36 12.61 -11.77
C GLY A 128 -0.55 11.48 -12.27
N GLN A 129 -1.70 11.83 -12.87
CA GLN A 129 -2.65 10.89 -13.47
C GLN A 129 -2.03 10.00 -14.57
N ASP A 130 -0.97 10.47 -15.24
CA ASP A 130 -0.34 9.80 -16.37
C ASP A 130 0.70 8.75 -15.94
N CYS A 131 0.86 8.52 -14.64
CA CYS A 131 1.77 7.54 -14.05
C CYS A 131 1.33 6.08 -14.32
N GLU A 132 2.27 5.20 -14.70
CA GLU A 132 2.03 3.75 -14.83
C GLU A 132 1.94 3.02 -13.47
N TYR A 133 2.15 3.73 -12.36
CA TYR A 133 2.11 3.20 -10.99
C TYR A 133 0.98 3.85 -10.18
N LEU A 134 0.54 3.18 -9.12
CA LEU A 134 -0.61 3.61 -8.30
C LEU A 134 -0.27 4.81 -7.40
N HIS A 135 -1.15 5.82 -7.34
CA HIS A 135 -1.07 7.00 -6.46
C HIS A 135 -2.18 6.98 -5.39
N ARG A 136 -2.18 5.96 -4.53
CA ARG A 136 -3.09 5.83 -3.38
C ARG A 136 -2.38 5.13 -2.22
N LEU A 137 -3.01 5.06 -1.05
CA LEU A 137 -2.57 4.17 0.01
C LEU A 137 -2.88 2.70 -0.34
N PRO A 138 -2.01 1.74 0.03
CA PRO A 138 -2.34 0.32 -0.01
C PRO A 138 -3.58 0.00 0.81
N THR A 139 -4.40 -0.90 0.27
CA THR A 139 -5.63 -1.41 0.87
C THR A 139 -5.53 -2.92 1.08
N ILE A 140 -6.51 -3.50 1.79
CA ILE A 140 -6.55 -4.94 2.11
C ILE A 140 -6.53 -5.83 0.84
N HIS A 141 -6.95 -5.30 -0.32
CA HIS A 141 -6.99 -6.03 -1.58
C HIS A 141 -5.71 -5.89 -2.43
N ASP A 142 -4.76 -5.04 -2.02
CA ASP A 142 -3.49 -4.84 -2.73
C ASP A 142 -2.45 -5.89 -2.27
N LEU A 143 -2.65 -7.15 -2.64
CA LEU A 143 -1.74 -8.26 -2.33
C LEU A 143 -0.62 -8.37 -3.38
N PHE A 144 0.61 -8.56 -2.92
CA PHE A 144 1.80 -8.75 -3.75
C PHE A 144 2.51 -10.06 -3.40
N ASN A 145 3.36 -10.55 -4.31
CA ASN A 145 4.24 -11.69 -4.05
C ASN A 145 5.19 -11.36 -2.88
N PRO A 146 5.34 -12.23 -1.85
CA PRO A 146 6.27 -12.01 -0.73
C PRO A 146 7.72 -11.71 -1.11
N ASN A 147 8.16 -12.11 -2.29
CA ASN A 147 9.51 -11.86 -2.81
C ASN A 147 9.71 -10.41 -3.29
N VAL A 148 8.65 -9.63 -3.45
CA VAL A 148 8.66 -8.28 -4.03
C VAL A 148 8.00 -7.30 -3.05
N ASP A 149 8.47 -6.06 -2.99
CA ASP A 149 7.78 -5.02 -2.23
C ASP A 149 6.59 -4.39 -2.98
N CYS A 150 5.81 -3.56 -2.30
CA CYS A 150 4.66 -2.90 -2.91
C CYS A 150 5.03 -1.89 -4.02
N PHE A 151 6.31 -1.57 -4.21
CA PHE A 151 6.84 -0.72 -5.28
C PHE A 151 7.38 -1.51 -6.47
N GLY A 152 7.31 -2.85 -6.46
CA GLY A 152 7.81 -3.71 -7.53
C GLY A 152 9.31 -3.99 -7.46
N ARG A 153 9.94 -3.86 -6.29
CA ARG A 153 11.37 -4.12 -6.09
C ARG A 153 11.59 -5.46 -5.41
N ASP A 154 12.51 -6.26 -5.92
CA ASP A 154 12.87 -7.55 -5.34
C ASP A 154 13.48 -7.40 -3.94
N LYS A 155 13.05 -8.28 -3.02
CA LYS A 155 13.61 -8.43 -1.68
C LYS A 155 14.81 -9.36 -1.69
N HIS A 156 15.64 -9.25 -0.66
CA HIS A 156 16.83 -10.09 -0.50
C HIS A 156 16.49 -11.33 0.34
N SER A 157 17.35 -12.35 0.36
CA SER A 157 17.18 -13.50 1.29
C SER A 157 17.21 -13.01 2.74
N ASP A 158 18.25 -12.25 3.06
CA ASP A 158 18.57 -11.77 4.40
C ASP A 158 18.50 -10.24 4.46
N TYR A 159 18.50 -9.71 5.68
CA TYR A 159 18.66 -8.27 5.87
C TYR A 159 20.11 -7.86 5.61
N ARG A 160 20.30 -6.61 5.20
CA ARG A 160 21.62 -5.96 5.21
C ARG A 160 22.03 -5.70 6.67
N ASP A 161 23.33 -5.63 6.93
CA ASP A 161 23.88 -5.35 8.28
C ASP A 161 23.36 -4.04 8.89
N ASP A 162 23.03 -3.06 8.04
CA ASP A 162 22.44 -1.77 8.43
C ASP A 162 20.89 -1.78 8.55
N MET A 163 20.27 -2.96 8.43
CA MET A 163 18.81 -3.19 8.36
C MET A 163 18.09 -2.34 7.28
N GLY A 164 18.84 -1.78 6.32
CA GLY A 164 18.33 -0.87 5.31
C GLY A 164 17.76 -1.54 4.05
N GLY A 165 17.14 -0.72 3.19
CA GLY A 165 16.74 -1.11 1.84
C GLY A 165 15.31 -1.65 1.71
N VAL A 166 15.17 -2.82 1.07
CA VAL A 166 13.89 -3.48 0.73
C VAL A 166 13.44 -4.55 1.74
N GLY A 167 14.36 -4.96 2.62
CA GLY A 167 14.20 -6.05 3.57
C GLY A 167 14.32 -7.44 2.97
N SER A 168 14.20 -8.43 3.86
CA SER A 168 14.16 -9.86 3.56
C SER A 168 12.78 -10.31 3.02
N PHE A 169 12.74 -11.37 2.19
CA PHE A 169 11.52 -12.12 1.88
C PHE A 169 11.29 -13.32 2.83
N LEU A 170 12.34 -13.86 3.46
CA LEU A 170 12.25 -14.97 4.42
C LEU A 170 11.53 -14.57 5.72
N ARG A 171 11.61 -13.29 6.11
CA ARG A 171 11.00 -12.77 7.34
C ARG A 171 10.06 -11.61 7.07
N GLN A 172 8.77 -11.81 7.36
CA GLN A 172 7.77 -10.74 7.31
C GLN A 172 7.97 -9.78 8.50
N ASN A 173 8.49 -8.58 8.24
CA ASN A 173 8.59 -7.52 9.24
C ASN A 173 7.56 -6.42 8.96
N ARG A 174 6.80 -6.03 10.00
CA ARG A 174 5.81 -4.94 9.97
C ARG A 174 6.16 -3.79 10.93
N THR A 175 7.35 -3.83 11.53
CA THR A 175 7.91 -2.80 12.40
C THR A 175 9.01 -2.04 11.66
N ILE A 176 9.09 -0.73 11.91
CA ILE A 176 10.12 0.14 11.35
C ILE A 176 10.89 0.78 12.50
N TYR A 177 12.22 0.88 12.35
CA TYR A 177 13.05 1.67 13.25
C TYR A 177 13.04 3.13 12.78
N VAL A 178 12.68 4.04 13.69
CA VAL A 178 12.77 5.49 13.49
C VAL A 178 13.81 6.01 14.48
N GLY A 179 14.94 6.50 13.96
CA GLY A 179 16.07 6.96 14.75
C GLY A 179 16.61 8.30 14.26
N ARG A 180 17.62 8.83 14.96
CA ARG A 180 18.15 10.20 14.75
C ARG A 180 17.10 11.31 14.89
N ILE A 181 16.11 11.11 15.75
CA ILE A 181 15.25 12.19 16.23
C ILE A 181 16.12 13.09 17.11
N HIS A 182 16.29 14.36 16.72
CA HIS A 182 17.01 15.32 17.53
C HIS A 182 16.19 15.63 18.79
N VAL A 183 16.82 15.66 19.96
CA VAL A 183 16.13 16.04 21.20
C VAL A 183 15.90 17.55 21.18
N SER A 184 14.65 17.96 21.29
CA SER A 184 14.20 19.34 21.34
C SER A 184 12.94 19.40 22.21
N ASP A 185 12.60 20.57 22.74
CA ASP A 185 11.45 20.71 23.64
C ASP A 185 10.13 20.28 22.97
N ASP A 186 9.99 20.48 21.65
CA ASP A 186 8.81 20.08 20.85
C ASP A 186 8.81 18.60 20.39
N ILE A 187 9.62 17.72 20.99
CA ILE A 187 9.81 16.32 20.51
C ILE A 187 8.50 15.52 20.41
N GLU A 188 7.54 15.76 21.32
CA GLU A 188 6.24 15.08 21.31
C GLU A 188 5.43 15.42 20.05
N GLU A 189 5.43 16.69 19.60
CA GLU A 189 4.73 17.10 18.38
C GLU A 189 5.42 16.54 17.12
N VAL A 190 6.76 16.46 17.14
CA VAL A 190 7.54 15.89 16.03
C VAL A 190 7.24 14.40 15.84
N VAL A 191 7.07 13.64 16.94
CA VAL A 191 6.76 12.20 16.90
C VAL A 191 5.28 11.91 16.54
N ALA A 192 4.36 12.84 16.80
CA ALA A 192 2.93 12.67 16.55
C ALA A 192 2.46 13.00 15.09
N ARG A 193 3.36 13.43 14.18
CA ARG A 193 3.07 14.05 12.87
C ARG A 193 3.25 13.18 11.61
#